data_AF-X1H5H5-F1
#
_entry.id   AF-X1H5H5-F1
#
_cell.length_a   1.000
_cell.length_b   1.000
_cell.length_c   1.000
_cell.angle_alpha   90.00
_cell.angle_beta   90.00
_cell.angle_gamma   90.00
#
_symmetry.space_group_name_H-M   'P 1'
#
loop_
_entity.id
_entity.type
_entity.pdbx_description
1 polymer ?
#
loop_
_entity_poly.entity_id
_entity_poly.type
_entity_poly.pdbx_seq_one_letter_code
_entity_poly.pdbx_strand_id
1 'polypeptide(L)' 'MSVSKVSREIIINKLEFLYGKNCAQNIFKKINKLIDRYQKNSDSKIPKSDYLNEKDVVLITYGDNIQS' A
#
# COMPACT_ATOMS: atom_id res chain seq x y z
N MET A 1 10.33 3.58 -3.86
CA MET A 1 10.26 2.45 -4.83
C MET A 1 9.65 2.96 -6.13
N SER A 2 10.22 2.71 -7.31
CA SER A 2 9.67 3.22 -8.58
C SER A 2 8.50 2.36 -9.04
N VAL A 3 7.29 2.91 -9.03
CA VAL A 3 6.10 2.28 -9.63
C VAL A 3 6.39 2.06 -11.12
N SER A 4 6.20 0.83 -11.60
CA SER A 4 6.41 0.52 -13.02
C SER A 4 5.51 1.42 -13.90
N LYS A 5 5.94 1.72 -15.13
CA LYS A 5 5.14 2.54 -16.05
C LYS A 5 3.72 1.95 -16.27
N VAL A 6 3.63 0.63 -16.39
CA VAL A 6 2.37 -0.10 -16.56
C VAL A 6 1.47 0.07 -15.33
N SER A 7 2.01 -0.10 -14.12
CA SER A 7 1.24 0.07 -12.88
C SER A 7 0.75 1.50 -12.69
N ARG A 8 1.55 2.49 -13.11
CA ARG A 8 1.16 3.92 -13.07
C ARG A 8 -0.05 4.17 -13.97
N GLU A 9 -0.03 3.70 -15.21
CA GLU A 9 -1.13 3.90 -16.15
C GLU A 9 -2.42 3.25 -15.66
N ILE A 10 -2.35 2.03 -15.12
CA ILE A 10 -3.52 1.35 -14.53
C ILE A 10 -4.13 2.17 -13.40
N ILE A 11 -3.30 2.70 -12.49
CA ILE A 11 -3.78 3.50 -11.35
C ILE A 11 -4.41 4.80 -11.85
N ILE A 12 -3.77 5.50 -12.79
CA ILE A 12 -4.30 6.75 -13.35
C ILE A 12 -5.64 6.49 -14.04
N ASN A 13 -5.76 5.45 -14.88
CA ASN A 13 -7.00 5.13 -15.57
C ASN A 13 -8.16 4.85 -14.58
N LYS A 14 -7.88 4.15 -13.47
CA LYS A 14 -8.88 3.94 -12.40
C LYS A 14 -9.27 5.25 -11.71
N LEU A 15 -8.29 6.12 -11.44
CA LEU A 15 -8.56 7.42 -10.84
C LEU A 15 -9.33 8.35 -11.78
N GLU A 16 -9.05 8.30 -13.09
CA GLU A 16 -9.80 9.03 -14.11
C GLU A 16 -11.24 8.55 -14.19
N PHE A 17 -11.46 7.24 -14.13
CA PHE A 17 -12.80 6.65 -14.11
C PHE A 17 -13.62 7.12 -12.89
N LEU A 18 -13.02 7.16 -11.70
CA LEU A 18 -13.73 7.49 -10.46
C LEU A 18 -13.89 8.99 -10.22
N TYR A 19 -12.88 9.79 -10.54
CA TYR A 19 -12.78 11.20 -10.11
C TYR A 19 -12.64 12.19 -11.27
N GLY A 20 -12.61 11.70 -12.51
CA GLY A 20 -12.41 12.50 -13.70
C GLY A 20 -10.94 12.84 -13.97
N LYS A 21 -10.65 13.17 -15.24
CA LYS A 21 -9.30 13.46 -15.75
C LYS A 21 -8.59 14.58 -15.00
N ASN A 22 -9.30 15.64 -14.66
CA ASN A 22 -8.72 16.82 -14.01
C ASN A 22 -8.19 16.50 -12.60
N CYS A 23 -8.80 15.56 -11.90
CA CYS A 23 -8.46 15.22 -10.52
C CYS A 23 -7.42 14.09 -10.43
N ALA A 24 -7.42 13.16 -11.40
CA ALA A 24 -6.64 11.93 -11.34
C ALA A 24 -5.13 12.15 -11.12
N GLN A 25 -4.53 13.08 -11.87
CA GLN A 25 -3.09 13.37 -11.76
C GLN A 25 -2.72 13.94 -10.38
N ASN A 26 -3.55 14.82 -9.83
CA ASN A 26 -3.32 15.42 -8.52
C ASN A 26 -3.47 14.38 -7.40
N ILE A 27 -4.46 13.49 -7.51
CA ILE A 27 -4.66 12.39 -6.56
C ILE A 27 -3.48 11.42 -6.62
N PHE A 28 -3.03 11.03 -7.81
CA PHE A 28 -1.87 10.16 -7.98
C PHE A 28 -0.61 10.78 -7.36
N LYS A 29 -0.38 12.09 -7.52
CA LYS A 29 0.71 12.81 -6.87
C LYS A 29 0.63 12.73 -5.34
N LYS A 30 -0.57 12.90 -4.77
CA LYS A 30 -0.79 12.80 -3.30
C LYS A 30 -0.54 11.39 -2.79
N ILE A 31 -0.97 10.36 -3.52
CA ILE A 31 -0.72 8.95 -3.19
C ILE A 31 0.78 8.68 -3.14
N ASN A 32 1.54 9.10 -4.15
CA ASN A 32 3.01 8.92 -4.14
C ASN A 32 3.66 9.64 -2.96
N LYS A 33 3.24 10.87 -2.64
CA LYS A 33 3.76 11.60 -1.48
C LYS A 33 3.49 10.87 -0.15
N LEU A 34 2.32 10.23 -0.03
CA LEU A 34 1.97 9.44 1.14
C LEU A 34 2.85 8.20 1.27
N ILE A 35 3.03 7.46 0.17
CA ILE A 35 3.91 6.28 0.11
C ILE A 35 5.35 6.66 0.46
N ASP A 36 5.87 7.74 -0.11
CA ASP A 36 7.22 8.23 0.17
C ASP A 36 7.40 8.61 1.63
N ARG A 37 6.39 9.24 2.25
CA ARG A 37 6.41 9.56 3.69
C ARG A 37 6.47 8.30 4.54
N TYR A 38 5.68 7.29 4.19
CA TYR A 38 5.66 6.04 4.95
C TYR A 38 6.97 5.26 4.81
N GLN A 39 7.52 5.19 3.60
CA GLN A 39 8.81 4.52 3.33
C GLN A 39 9.99 5.18 4.05
N LYS A 40 9.97 6.51 4.19
CA LYS A 40 11.04 7.24 4.90
C LYS A 40 11.00 7.04 6.42
N ASN A 41 9.82 6.77 6.97
CA ASN A 41 9.61 6.63 8.42
C ASN A 41 9.60 5.16 8.87
N SER A 42 9.65 4.21 7.94
CA SER A 42 9.78 2.79 8.26
C SER A 42 11.27 2.44 8.42
N ASP A 43 11.80 2.56 9.63
CA ASP A 43 13.16 2.10 9.97
C ASP A 43 13.30 0.57 9.81
N SER A 44 12.18 -0.16 9.84
CA SER A 44 12.11 -1.55 9.41
C SER A 44 11.96 -1.61 7.90
N LYS A 45 13.03 -2.03 7.21
CA LYS A 45 12.89 -2.66 5.89
C LYS A 45 11.96 -3.84 6.10
N ILE A 46 10.66 -3.67 5.85
CA ILE A 46 9.73 -4.79 5.77
C ILE A 46 10.40 -5.74 4.79
N PRO A 47 10.85 -6.93 5.24
CA PRO A 47 11.41 -7.89 4.33
C PRO A 47 10.38 -8.05 3.20
N LYS A 48 10.81 -8.25 1.96
CA LYS A 48 9.92 -8.90 0.98
C LYS A 48 9.68 -10.32 1.50
N SER A 49 8.90 -10.44 2.57
CA SER A 49 8.45 -11.71 3.09
C SER A 49 7.25 -12.05 2.25
N ASP A 50 7.34 -13.21 1.62
CA ASP A 50 6.18 -13.89 1.07
C ASP A 50 5.01 -13.73 2.05
N TYR A 51 3.87 -13.30 1.51
CA TYR A 51 2.61 -13.30 2.24
C TYR A 51 2.33 -14.72 2.77
N LEU A 52 1.38 -14.82 3.70
CA LEU A 52 0.92 -16.09 4.27
C LEU A 52 0.92 -17.22 3.21
N ASN A 53 1.65 -18.29 3.50
CA ASN A 53 1.69 -19.51 2.69
C ASN A 53 1.02 -20.67 3.45
N GLU A 54 0.89 -21.83 2.81
CA GLU A 54 0.17 -22.98 3.37
C GLU A 54 0.79 -23.53 4.67
N LYS A 55 2.04 -23.20 4.97
CA LYS A 55 2.73 -23.58 6.20
C LYS A 55 2.51 -22.61 7.36
N ASP A 56 1.94 -21.44 7.09
CA ASP A 56 1.73 -20.40 8.10
C ASP A 56 0.42 -20.64 8.87
N VAL A 57 0.51 -20.67 10.19
CA VAL A 57 -0.66 -20.75 11.08
C VAL A 57 -0.88 -19.38 11.71
N VAL A 58 -2.05 -18.78 11.47
CA VAL A 58 -2.41 -17.45 11.99
C VAL A 58 -3.46 -17.58 13.08
N LEU A 59 -3.14 -17.10 14.28
CA LEU A 59 -4.11 -16.91 15.35
C LEU A 59 -4.65 -15.48 15.29
N ILE A 60 -5.95 -15.34 15.09
CA ILE A 60 -6.65 -14.06 15.19
C ILE A 60 -7.39 -14.08 16.53
N THR A 61 -6.97 -13.21 17.45
CA THR A 61 -7.61 -13.06 18.76
C THR A 61 -7.76 -11.58 19.10
N TYR A 62 -8.62 -11.30 20.07
CA TYR A 62 -8.77 -9.97 20.62
C TYR A 62 -7.66 -9.70 21.65
N GLY A 63 -7.09 -8.49 21.63
CA GLY A 63 -5.96 -8.12 22.49
C GLY A 63 -6.32 -8.04 23.98
N ASP A 64 -7.58 -7.76 24.29
CA ASP A 64 -8.16 -7.78 25.65
C ASP A 64 -8.30 -9.20 26.23
N ASN A 65 -8.33 -10.24 25.38
CA ASN A 65 -8.32 -11.63 25.84
C ASN A 65 -6.92 -12.15 26.18
N ILE A 66 -5.87 -11.37 25.92
CA ILE A 66 -4.49 -11.70 26.33
C ILE A 66 -4.26 -11.04 27.69
N GLN A 67 -4.51 -11.79 28.78
CA GLN A 67 -4.07 -11.36 30.11
C GLN A 67 -2.54 -11.50 30.23
N SER A 68 -1.89 -10.43 30.64
CA SER A 68 -0.47 -10.39 31.03
C SER A 68 -0.24 -10.98 32.42
#